data_AF-A0A3M1HPA4-F1
#
_entry.id   AF-A0A3M1HPA4-F1
#
_cell.length_a   1.000
_cell.length_b   1.000
_cell.length_c   1.000
_cell.angle_alpha   90.00
_cell.angle_beta   90.00
_cell.angle_gamma   90.00
#
_symmetry.space_group_name_H-M   'P 1'
#
loop_
_entity.id
_entity.type
_entity.pdbx_description
1 polymer ?
#
loop_
_entity_poly.entity_id
_entity_poly.type
_entity_poly.pdbx_seq_one_letter_code
_entity_poly.pdbx_strand_id
1 'polypeptide(L)'
;MEEFDLRKIFQVFYKRKTIIFLVVVISVVIALVLSLLSPKIYEATGTMLVQEHMNEGSTRVKVDPSWYVNTQMELMKSSGVLIKVAKMWITTKSLTWDYAKEEQGLGSKKKGGSYKIQPADRLELVGKNKIFGFIGVIKSLIKRGSHQSQQNKIQTILAQLKEKVKVTNKFGSNVFFLSVETDDPKLSAALVNAIMVTYREENLRLKKAELMERLARIEELWTESQYIWNTAQENLKKFISENATLLNRDFIKEKSELSAKLNNLEAEKKKLLSRFSPQSMEVKNKIAEINVIKKQIQKIDKLIQKASAAKEELIKKKATTEKYKREFEKIDSKKTKLKTVLADLVSDV
;
A
#
# COMPACT_ATOMS: atom_id res chain seq x y z
N MET A 1 -65.25 24.21 43.27
CA MET A 1 -64.63 23.59 42.08
C MET A 1 -65.76 23.43 41.09
N GLU A 2 -65.78 24.21 40.02
CA GLU A 2 -66.81 24.05 38.99
C GLU A 2 -66.65 22.67 38.36
N GLU A 3 -67.67 21.83 38.51
CA GLU A 3 -67.72 20.52 37.88
C GLU A 3 -67.79 20.71 36.36
N PHE A 4 -66.72 20.32 35.67
CA PHE A 4 -66.59 20.43 34.22
C PHE A 4 -67.53 19.41 33.56
N ASP A 5 -68.71 19.86 33.15
CA ASP A 5 -69.71 19.00 32.53
C ASP A 5 -69.33 18.65 31.07
N LEU A 6 -68.71 17.48 30.90
CA LEU A 6 -68.31 16.92 29.61
C LEU A 6 -69.47 16.87 28.58
N ARG A 7 -70.73 16.75 29.02
CA ARG A 7 -71.88 16.65 28.11
C ARG A 7 -72.12 17.95 27.35
N LYS A 8 -71.92 19.11 27.99
CA LYS A 8 -72.05 20.42 27.35
C LYS A 8 -71.03 20.61 26.22
N ILE A 9 -69.80 20.12 26.41
CA ILE A 9 -68.74 20.16 25.40
C ILE A 9 -69.14 19.32 24.17
N PHE A 10 -69.60 18.08 24.38
CA PHE A 10 -70.07 17.22 23.28
C PHE A 10 -71.29 17.80 22.53
N GLN A 11 -72.21 18.50 23.21
CA GLN A 11 -73.33 19.17 22.54
C GLN A 11 -72.87 20.30 21.60
N VAL A 12 -71.82 21.04 21.96
CA VAL A 12 -71.25 22.06 21.07
C VAL A 12 -70.64 21.41 19.84
N PHE A 13 -69.92 20.29 19.99
CA PHE A 13 -69.40 19.51 18.87
C PHE A 13 -70.52 19.00 17.96
N TYR A 14 -71.62 18.49 18.52
CA TYR A 14 -72.73 17.96 17.75
C TYR A 14 -73.50 19.04 16.97
N LYS A 15 -73.72 20.21 17.59
CA LYS A 15 -74.35 21.36 16.94
C LYS A 15 -73.49 21.95 15.82
N ARG A 16 -72.16 21.84 15.92
CA ARG A 16 -71.20 22.38 14.94
C ARG A 16 -70.55 21.30 14.06
N LYS A 17 -71.15 20.11 13.96
CA LYS A 17 -70.59 18.97 13.22
C LYS A 17 -70.25 19.28 11.77
N THR A 18 -71.00 20.17 11.12
CA THR A 18 -70.77 20.62 9.74
C THR A 18 -69.49 21.44 9.60
N ILE A 19 -69.24 22.38 10.52
CA ILE A 19 -68.02 23.21 10.53
C ILE A 19 -66.80 22.32 10.77
N ILE A 20 -66.89 21.41 11.75
CA ILE A 20 -65.80 20.49 12.09
C ILE A 20 -65.49 19.59 10.89
N PHE A 21 -66.52 19.01 10.27
CA PHE A 21 -66.37 18.19 9.07
C PHE A 21 -65.73 18.98 7.92
N LEU A 22 -66.17 20.21 7.68
CA LEU A 22 -65.62 21.08 6.64
C LEU A 22 -64.14 21.40 6.87
N VAL A 23 -63.73 21.70 8.11
CA VAL A 23 -62.31 21.95 8.45
C VAL A 23 -61.46 20.69 8.22
N VAL A 24 -61.95 19.51 8.60
CA VAL A 24 -61.26 18.23 8.35
C VAL A 24 -61.15 17.97 6.84
N VAL A 25 -62.22 18.18 6.08
CA VAL A 25 -62.20 18.01 4.62
C VAL A 25 -61.21 18.98 3.97
N ILE A 26 -61.21 20.25 4.34
CA ILE A 26 -60.26 21.24 3.83
C ILE A 26 -58.82 20.84 4.17
N SER A 27 -58.56 20.39 5.40
CA SER A 27 -57.23 19.92 5.80
C SER A 27 -56.76 18.73 4.96
N VAL A 28 -57.65 17.75 4.71
CA VAL A 28 -57.35 16.60 3.83
C VAL A 28 -57.11 17.05 2.38
N VAL A 29 -57.91 17.97 1.86
CA VAL A 29 -57.73 18.51 0.50
C VAL A 29 -56.40 19.26 0.37
N ILE A 30 -56.04 20.10 1.35
CA ILE A 30 -54.74 20.79 1.37
C ILE A 30 -53.59 19.78 1.40
N ALA A 31 -53.66 18.77 2.28
CA ALA A 31 -52.65 17.72 2.35
C ALA A 31 -52.53 16.93 1.04
N LEU A 32 -53.64 16.63 0.38
CA LEU A 32 -53.66 15.96 -0.92
C LEU A 32 -53.01 16.81 -2.01
N VAL A 33 -53.35 18.11 -2.08
CA VAL A 33 -52.77 19.04 -3.05
C VAL A 33 -51.27 19.17 -2.83
N LEU A 34 -50.82 19.31 -1.58
CA LEU A 34 -49.39 19.35 -1.25
C LEU A 34 -48.70 18.03 -1.61
N SER A 35 -49.34 16.89 -1.37
CA SER A 35 -48.78 15.57 -1.71
C SER A 35 -48.64 15.38 -3.23
N LEU A 36 -49.60 15.86 -4.03
CA LEU A 36 -49.56 15.77 -5.49
C LEU A 36 -48.61 16.79 -6.15
N LEU A 37 -48.40 17.95 -5.52
CA LEU A 37 -47.46 18.98 -5.98
C LEU A 37 -46.02 18.72 -5.51
N SER A 38 -45.83 17.90 -4.48
CA SER A 38 -44.50 17.56 -3.99
C SER A 38 -43.73 16.79 -5.07
N PRO A 39 -42.49 17.21 -5.40
CA PRO A 39 -41.69 16.52 -6.39
C PRO A 39 -41.43 15.08 -5.92
N LYS A 40 -41.65 14.11 -6.81
CA LYS A 40 -41.28 12.72 -6.53
C LYS A 40 -39.75 12.65 -6.44
N ILE A 41 -39.22 12.25 -5.29
CA ILE A 41 -37.79 12.03 -5.08
C ILE A 41 -37.53 10.53 -5.25
N TYR A 42 -36.64 10.18 -6.17
CA TYR A 42 -36.21 8.82 -6.44
C TYR A 42 -34.79 8.62 -5.92
N GLU A 43 -34.62 7.60 -5.09
CA GLU A 43 -33.31 7.15 -4.60
C GLU A 43 -32.85 5.93 -5.39
N ALA A 44 -31.62 5.97 -5.90
CA ALA A 44 -30.93 4.79 -6.40
C ALA A 44 -29.82 4.42 -5.44
N THR A 45 -29.66 3.12 -5.16
CA THR A 45 -28.64 2.62 -4.23
C THR A 45 -27.74 1.59 -4.92
N GLY A 46 -26.45 1.85 -4.92
CA GLY A 46 -25.40 0.93 -5.35
C GLY A 46 -24.74 0.26 -4.15
N THR A 47 -24.41 -1.02 -4.28
CA THR A 47 -23.70 -1.76 -3.22
C THR A 47 -22.29 -2.08 -3.67
N MET A 48 -21.29 -1.77 -2.85
CA MET A 48 -19.88 -2.11 -3.13
C MET A 48 -19.28 -2.88 -1.97
N LEU A 49 -18.65 -4.02 -2.27
CA LEU A 49 -17.78 -4.72 -1.32
C LEU A 49 -16.36 -4.17 -1.47
N VAL A 50 -15.80 -3.59 -0.41
CA VAL A 50 -14.37 -3.26 -0.41
C VAL A 50 -13.60 -4.45 0.12
N GLN A 51 -12.77 -5.04 -0.74
CA GLN A 51 -11.84 -6.07 -0.34
C GLN A 51 -10.68 -5.43 0.42
N GLU A 52 -10.53 -5.84 1.68
CA GLU A 52 -9.36 -5.49 2.47
C GLU A 52 -8.21 -6.38 2.01
N HIS A 53 -7.23 -5.80 1.30
CA HIS A 53 -5.97 -6.50 1.07
C HIS A 53 -5.20 -6.52 2.39
N MET A 54 -5.49 -7.52 3.23
CA MET A 54 -4.63 -7.82 4.36
C MET A 54 -3.29 -8.32 3.80
N ASN A 55 -2.23 -7.55 4.02
CA ASN A 55 -0.87 -8.02 3.76
C ASN A 55 -0.59 -9.20 4.71
N GLU A 56 -0.61 -10.42 4.18
CA GLU A 56 -0.39 -11.67 4.93
C GLU A 56 0.97 -11.75 5.69
N GLY A 57 1.86 -10.76 5.51
CA GLY A 57 3.20 -10.74 6.11
C GLY A 57 3.42 -9.80 7.30
N SER A 58 2.49 -8.90 7.63
CA SER A 58 2.69 -8.01 8.80
C SER A 58 2.10 -8.64 10.05
N THR A 59 2.92 -8.77 11.10
CA THR A 59 2.50 -9.10 12.47
C THR A 59 1.17 -8.41 12.80
N ARG A 60 0.18 -9.24 13.20
CA ARG A 60 -1.24 -8.93 13.39
C ARG A 60 -1.49 -7.78 14.36
N VAL A 61 -1.15 -6.55 13.99
CA VAL A 61 -1.78 -5.38 14.58
C VAL A 61 -3.21 -5.44 14.10
N LYS A 62 -4.14 -5.78 15.00
CA LYS A 62 -5.58 -5.67 14.75
C LYS A 62 -5.89 -4.19 14.60
N VAL A 63 -5.72 -3.66 13.39
CA VAL A 63 -6.21 -2.33 13.06
C VAL A 63 -7.74 -2.46 13.07
N ASP A 64 -8.41 -1.55 13.77
CA ASP A 64 -9.88 -1.51 13.75
C ASP A 64 -10.35 -1.26 12.30
N PRO A 65 -11.13 -2.18 11.70
CA PRO A 65 -11.63 -2.04 10.33
C PRO A 65 -12.43 -0.74 10.11
N SER A 66 -12.98 -0.16 11.18
CA SER A 66 -13.79 1.07 11.13
C SER A 66 -13.04 2.25 10.51
N TRP A 67 -11.72 2.39 10.77
CA TRP A 67 -10.91 3.49 10.24
C TRP A 67 -10.75 3.40 8.72
N TYR A 68 -10.45 2.20 8.21
CA TYR A 68 -10.30 1.96 6.79
C TYR A 68 -11.61 2.24 6.05
N VAL A 69 -12.72 1.72 6.60
CA VAL A 69 -14.07 1.96 6.09
C VAL A 69 -14.39 3.45 5.99
N ASN A 70 -14.19 4.21 7.07
CA ASN A 70 -14.48 5.64 7.08
C ASN A 70 -13.66 6.39 6.02
N THR A 71 -12.38 6.01 5.86
CA THR A 71 -11.50 6.58 4.82
C THR A 71 -12.04 6.30 3.42
N GLN A 72 -12.54 5.08 3.14
CA GLN A 72 -13.14 4.76 1.84
C GLN A 72 -14.44 5.54 1.59
N MET A 73 -15.26 5.75 2.62
CA MET A 73 -16.47 6.57 2.53
C MET A 73 -16.14 8.03 2.22
N GLU A 74 -15.14 8.60 2.90
CA GLU A 74 -14.66 9.95 2.64
C GLU A 74 -14.06 10.08 1.23
N LEU A 75 -13.33 9.06 0.77
CA LEU A 75 -12.76 9.04 -0.58
C LEU A 75 -13.87 9.00 -1.66
N MET A 76 -14.93 8.22 -1.46
CA MET A 76 -16.11 8.22 -2.34
C MET A 76 -16.79 9.60 -2.39
N LYS A 77 -16.89 10.27 -1.25
CA LYS A 77 -17.45 11.64 -1.13
C LYS A 77 -16.46 12.74 -1.52
N SER A 78 -15.22 12.39 -1.83
CA SER A 78 -14.17 13.37 -2.07
C SER A 78 -14.49 14.22 -3.29
N SER A 79 -14.06 15.49 -3.24
CA SER A 79 -14.24 16.41 -4.37
C SER A 79 -13.58 15.86 -5.65
N GLY A 80 -12.51 15.07 -5.56
CA GLY A 80 -11.84 14.47 -6.72
C GLY A 80 -12.76 13.55 -7.53
N VAL A 81 -13.45 12.63 -6.84
CA VAL A 81 -14.43 11.72 -7.45
C VAL A 81 -15.62 12.53 -8.01
N LEU A 82 -16.22 13.39 -7.19
CA LEU A 82 -17.41 14.13 -7.59
C LEU A 82 -17.14 15.15 -8.72
N ILE A 83 -15.97 15.79 -8.78
CA ILE A 83 -15.59 16.69 -9.88
C ILE A 83 -15.45 15.92 -11.19
N LYS A 84 -14.86 14.72 -11.18
CA LYS A 84 -14.77 13.88 -12.38
C LYS A 84 -16.16 13.50 -12.88
N VAL A 85 -17.07 13.09 -11.98
CA VAL A 85 -18.48 12.79 -12.32
C VAL A 85 -19.19 14.04 -12.86
N ALA A 86 -19.04 15.19 -12.23
CA ALA A 86 -19.63 16.45 -12.70
C ALA A 86 -19.11 16.85 -14.09
N LYS A 87 -17.81 16.68 -14.35
CA LYS A 87 -17.21 16.90 -15.68
C LYS A 87 -17.77 15.91 -16.71
N MET A 88 -17.86 14.63 -16.38
CA MET A 88 -18.47 13.62 -17.25
C MET A 88 -19.92 13.99 -17.59
N TRP A 89 -20.67 14.52 -16.63
CA TRP A 89 -22.04 14.96 -16.83
C TRP A 89 -22.15 16.20 -17.74
N ILE A 90 -21.31 17.21 -17.55
CA ILE A 90 -21.32 18.40 -18.41
C ILE A 90 -20.92 18.05 -19.85
N THR A 91 -19.89 17.20 -20.02
CA THR A 91 -19.34 16.84 -21.33
C THR A 91 -20.25 15.87 -22.08
N THR A 92 -20.81 14.88 -21.38
CA THR A 92 -21.68 13.87 -21.98
C THR A 92 -23.11 14.41 -22.00
N LYS A 93 -23.47 15.06 -23.10
CA LYS A 93 -24.79 15.70 -23.33
C LYS A 93 -26.00 14.76 -23.17
N SER A 94 -25.74 13.45 -23.04
CA SER A 94 -26.68 12.42 -22.61
C SER A 94 -25.93 11.40 -21.74
N LEU A 95 -26.27 11.28 -20.45
CA LEU A 95 -25.81 10.18 -19.59
C LEU A 95 -26.48 8.84 -19.97
N THR A 96 -26.69 8.59 -21.26
CA THR A 96 -27.04 7.27 -21.78
C THR A 96 -25.76 6.45 -21.81
N TRP A 97 -25.27 6.09 -20.62
CA TRP A 97 -24.21 5.12 -20.45
C TRP A 97 -24.75 3.76 -20.90
N ASP A 98 -24.46 3.39 -22.15
CA ASP A 98 -24.75 2.09 -22.74
C ASP A 98 -23.77 1.03 -22.18
N TYR A 99 -23.60 0.99 -20.83
CA TYR A 99 -22.65 0.10 -20.13
C TYR A 99 -22.91 -1.38 -20.44
N ALA A 100 -24.15 -1.72 -20.82
CA ALA A 100 -24.53 -3.05 -21.27
C ALA A 100 -23.81 -3.50 -22.56
N LYS A 101 -23.24 -2.58 -23.36
CA LYS A 101 -22.48 -2.95 -24.57
C LYS A 101 -21.00 -3.22 -24.33
N GLU A 102 -20.39 -2.63 -23.32
CA GLU A 102 -18.94 -2.75 -23.11
C GLU A 102 -18.57 -4.00 -22.28
N GLU A 103 -19.44 -4.43 -21.35
CA GLU A 103 -19.25 -5.74 -20.68
C GLU A 103 -19.46 -6.94 -21.62
N GLN A 104 -20.18 -6.80 -22.74
CA GLN A 104 -20.25 -7.85 -23.76
C GLN A 104 -18.97 -7.95 -24.63
N GLY A 105 -18.04 -7.01 -24.51
CA GLY A 105 -16.73 -7.03 -25.17
C GLY A 105 -15.63 -7.79 -24.43
N LEU A 106 -15.79 -8.05 -23.12
CA LEU A 106 -14.81 -8.75 -22.28
C LEU A 106 -14.88 -10.29 -22.39
N GLY A 107 -15.56 -10.81 -23.41
CA GLY A 107 -15.67 -12.24 -23.63
C GLY A 107 -16.26 -12.59 -24.97
N SER A 108 -15.64 -12.11 -26.07
CA SER A 108 -15.82 -12.77 -27.36
C SER A 108 -15.39 -14.23 -27.19
N LYS A 109 -16.41 -15.07 -27.08
CA LYS A 109 -16.34 -16.50 -26.82
C LYS A 109 -15.25 -17.16 -27.69
N LYS A 110 -14.31 -17.83 -27.01
CA LYS A 110 -13.85 -19.14 -27.48
C LYS A 110 -15.10 -19.97 -27.81
N LYS A 111 -15.22 -20.39 -29.07
CA LYS A 111 -16.31 -21.20 -29.61
C LYS A 111 -16.56 -22.40 -28.69
N GLY A 112 -17.79 -22.59 -28.20
CA GLY A 112 -18.16 -23.87 -27.57
C GLY A 112 -19.24 -23.89 -26.47
N GLY A 113 -19.89 -22.77 -26.12
CA GLY A 113 -20.94 -22.79 -25.08
C GLY A 113 -22.15 -21.93 -25.43
N SER A 114 -23.25 -22.56 -25.82
CA SER A 114 -24.54 -21.90 -26.04
C SER A 114 -25.25 -21.69 -24.70
N TYR A 115 -25.00 -20.56 -24.05
CA TYR A 115 -25.94 -20.04 -23.06
C TYR A 115 -27.05 -19.29 -23.81
N LYS A 116 -28.26 -19.88 -23.84
CA LYS A 116 -29.48 -19.19 -24.25
C LYS A 116 -29.88 -18.23 -23.13
N ILE A 117 -29.63 -16.94 -23.32
CA ILE A 117 -30.25 -15.89 -22.51
C ILE A 117 -31.68 -15.73 -23.03
N GLN A 118 -32.68 -15.84 -22.15
CA GLN A 118 -34.08 -15.63 -22.52
C GLN A 118 -34.32 -14.15 -22.86
N PRO A 119 -35.15 -13.83 -23.87
CA PRO A 119 -35.33 -12.47 -24.38
C PRO A 119 -36.37 -11.65 -23.58
N ALA A 120 -36.35 -11.72 -22.24
CA ALA A 120 -37.34 -11.02 -21.41
C ALA A 120 -36.98 -9.57 -21.05
N ASP A 121 -35.72 -9.14 -21.19
CA ASP A 121 -35.30 -7.80 -20.71
C ASP A 121 -34.82 -6.85 -21.82
N ARG A 122 -35.38 -6.98 -23.04
CA ARG A 122 -35.31 -5.88 -24.02
C ARG A 122 -36.24 -4.76 -23.54
N LEU A 123 -35.70 -3.88 -22.69
CA LEU A 123 -36.25 -2.56 -22.41
C LEU A 123 -36.32 -1.78 -23.73
N GLU A 124 -37.47 -1.87 -24.40
CA GLU A 124 -37.82 -0.98 -25.49
C GLU A 124 -37.80 0.47 -24.98
N LEU A 125 -37.12 1.31 -25.75
CA LEU A 125 -37.06 2.76 -25.64
C LEU A 125 -38.45 3.38 -25.84
N VAL A 126 -39.29 3.33 -24.80
CA VAL A 126 -40.53 4.09 -24.71
C VAL A 126 -40.30 5.31 -23.82
N GLY A 127 -40.51 6.50 -24.38
CA GLY A 127 -40.63 7.76 -23.63
C GLY A 127 -39.58 8.82 -23.95
N LYS A 128 -39.68 9.46 -25.13
CA LYS A 128 -38.96 10.70 -25.49
C LYS A 128 -39.58 11.98 -24.90
N ASN A 129 -40.49 11.90 -23.92
CA ASN A 129 -41.17 13.07 -23.39
C ASN A 129 -40.91 13.27 -21.88
N LYS A 130 -40.47 14.50 -21.54
CA LYS A 130 -40.31 15.11 -20.21
C LYS A 130 -38.99 14.89 -19.43
N ILE A 131 -37.83 15.11 -20.07
CA ILE A 131 -36.56 15.42 -19.36
C ILE A 131 -36.23 16.93 -19.50
N PHE A 132 -37.23 17.81 -19.35
CA PHE A 132 -37.10 19.23 -19.70
C PHE A 132 -36.94 20.20 -18.52
N GLY A 133 -37.17 19.77 -17.27
CA GLY A 133 -37.07 20.64 -16.10
C GLY A 133 -35.64 21.06 -15.74
N PHE A 134 -34.72 20.09 -15.66
CA PHE A 134 -33.35 20.34 -15.24
C PHE A 134 -32.39 20.66 -16.40
N ILE A 135 -32.64 20.09 -17.59
CA ILE A 135 -31.78 20.27 -18.79
C ILE A 135 -31.98 21.65 -19.45
N GLY A 136 -33.17 22.25 -19.31
CA GLY A 136 -33.51 23.55 -19.93
C GLY A 136 -32.68 24.72 -19.40
N VAL A 137 -32.43 24.77 -18.09
CA VAL A 137 -31.60 25.80 -17.43
C VAL A 137 -30.12 25.66 -17.83
N ILE A 138 -29.66 24.44 -18.08
CA ILE A 138 -28.27 24.16 -18.44
C ILE A 138 -27.99 24.49 -19.93
N LYS A 139 -28.96 24.27 -20.83
CA LYS A 139 -28.79 24.50 -22.29
C LYS A 139 -28.63 25.96 -22.69
N SER A 140 -29.26 26.91 -22.00
CA SER A 140 -29.16 28.35 -22.32
C SER A 140 -27.80 28.96 -21.95
N LEU A 141 -27.06 28.35 -21.02
CA LEU A 141 -25.76 28.85 -20.54
C LEU A 141 -24.54 28.29 -21.31
N ILE A 142 -24.73 27.40 -22.29
CA ILE A 142 -23.62 26.73 -23.01
C ILE A 142 -23.13 27.53 -24.23
N LYS A 143 -23.87 28.55 -24.70
CA LYS A 143 -23.41 29.41 -25.80
C LYS A 143 -22.40 30.46 -25.29
N ARG A 144 -21.09 30.18 -25.45
CA ARG A 144 -19.93 31.10 -25.31
C ARG A 144 -19.58 31.63 -23.90
N GLY A 145 -19.46 30.75 -22.91
CA GLY A 145 -18.87 31.11 -21.61
C GLY A 145 -17.35 30.91 -21.60
N SER A 146 -16.60 31.87 -21.04
CA SER A 146 -15.16 31.76 -20.72
C SER A 146 -14.86 30.57 -19.81
N HIS A 147 -13.61 30.10 -19.75
CA HIS A 147 -13.20 29.00 -18.83
C HIS A 147 -13.66 29.20 -17.38
N GLN A 148 -13.79 30.45 -16.92
CA GLN A 148 -14.29 30.79 -15.59
C GLN A 148 -15.78 30.43 -15.39
N SER A 149 -16.60 30.54 -16.44
CA SER A 149 -18.02 30.12 -16.41
C SER A 149 -18.17 28.61 -16.23
N GLN A 150 -17.26 27.80 -16.81
CA GLN A 150 -17.29 26.34 -16.62
C GLN A 150 -16.93 25.94 -15.20
N GLN A 151 -15.96 26.61 -14.58
CA GLN A 151 -15.58 26.34 -13.18
C GLN A 151 -16.72 26.61 -12.21
N ASN A 152 -17.42 27.75 -12.36
CA ASN A 152 -18.57 28.06 -11.50
C ASN A 152 -19.71 27.04 -11.64
N LYS A 153 -19.93 26.51 -12.85
CA LYS A 153 -20.91 25.44 -13.08
C LYS A 153 -20.49 24.14 -12.40
N ILE A 154 -19.23 23.74 -12.51
CA ILE A 154 -18.69 22.57 -11.84
C ILE A 154 -18.86 22.69 -10.32
N GLN A 155 -18.57 23.86 -9.75
CA GLN A 155 -18.74 24.09 -8.30
C GLN A 155 -20.20 24.00 -7.86
N THR A 156 -21.13 24.53 -8.65
CA THR A 156 -22.56 24.45 -8.37
C THR A 156 -23.05 23.00 -8.40
N ILE A 157 -22.68 22.24 -9.43
CA ILE A 157 -23.02 20.81 -9.55
C ILE A 157 -22.37 20.01 -8.42
N LEU A 158 -21.12 20.33 -8.07
CA LEU A 158 -20.40 19.68 -6.97
C LEU A 158 -21.11 19.88 -5.63
N ALA A 159 -21.58 21.10 -5.34
CA ALA A 159 -22.33 21.38 -4.12
C ALA A 159 -23.63 20.56 -4.07
N GLN A 160 -24.37 20.50 -5.18
CA GLN A 160 -25.60 19.70 -5.29
C GLN A 160 -25.32 18.19 -5.15
N LEU A 161 -24.25 17.69 -5.76
CA LEU A 161 -23.87 16.28 -5.62
C LEU A 161 -23.47 15.95 -4.18
N LYS A 162 -22.72 16.82 -3.50
CA LYS A 162 -22.33 16.60 -2.09
C LYS A 162 -23.55 16.51 -1.15
N GLU A 163 -24.58 17.31 -1.41
CA GLU A 163 -25.81 17.28 -0.63
C GLU A 163 -26.64 16.01 -0.89
N LYS A 164 -26.69 15.57 -2.14
CA LYS A 164 -27.54 14.45 -2.59
C LYS A 164 -26.90 13.06 -2.46
N VAL A 165 -25.58 12.99 -2.37
CA VAL A 165 -24.84 11.73 -2.25
C VAL A 165 -24.75 11.31 -0.79
N LYS A 166 -25.39 10.19 -0.46
CA LYS A 166 -25.32 9.55 0.84
C LYS A 166 -24.48 8.28 0.72
N VAL A 167 -23.46 8.15 1.57
CA VAL A 167 -22.68 6.91 1.69
C VAL A 167 -22.87 6.41 3.11
N THR A 168 -23.27 5.15 3.25
CA THR A 168 -23.44 4.46 4.53
C THR A 168 -22.73 3.12 4.49
N ASN A 169 -22.34 2.59 5.65
CA ASN A 169 -21.80 1.24 5.79
C ASN A 169 -22.75 0.39 6.65
N LYS A 170 -22.91 -0.88 6.31
CA LYS A 170 -23.49 -1.86 7.21
C LYS A 170 -22.51 -2.16 8.35
N PHE A 171 -22.93 -1.88 9.58
CA PHE A 171 -22.15 -2.10 10.79
C PHE A 171 -21.53 -3.50 10.84
N GLY A 172 -20.24 -3.58 11.16
CA GLY A 172 -19.49 -4.84 11.22
C GLY A 172 -19.23 -5.50 9.86
N SER A 173 -19.38 -4.78 8.74
CA SER A 173 -19.09 -5.29 7.40
C SER A 173 -18.25 -4.32 6.57
N ASN A 174 -17.70 -4.82 5.46
CA ASN A 174 -16.96 -4.05 4.46
C ASN A 174 -17.85 -3.68 3.25
N VAL A 175 -19.17 -3.58 3.47
CA VAL A 175 -20.17 -3.36 2.42
C VAL A 175 -20.73 -1.93 2.51
N PHE A 176 -20.48 -1.14 1.48
CA PHE A 176 -20.94 0.24 1.39
C PHE A 176 -22.20 0.33 0.54
N PHE A 177 -23.12 1.17 1.00
CA PHE A 177 -24.28 1.60 0.22
C PHE A 177 -24.07 3.04 -0.20
N LEU A 178 -24.04 3.26 -1.51
CA LEU A 178 -24.01 4.57 -2.13
C LEU A 178 -25.41 4.89 -2.64
N SER A 179 -26.04 5.90 -2.07
CA SER A 179 -27.36 6.37 -2.46
C SER A 179 -27.29 7.76 -3.08
N VAL A 180 -28.08 7.99 -4.14
CA VAL A 180 -28.26 9.31 -4.76
C VAL A 180 -29.74 9.61 -4.96
N GLU A 181 -30.18 10.77 -4.48
CA GLU A 181 -31.56 11.25 -4.59
C GLU A 181 -31.71 12.28 -5.72
N THR A 182 -32.58 12.00 -6.69
CA THR A 182 -32.93 12.94 -7.77
C THR A 182 -34.42 12.87 -8.14
N ASP A 183 -34.88 13.78 -8.98
CA ASP A 183 -36.25 13.81 -9.53
C ASP A 183 -36.45 12.83 -10.71
N ASP A 184 -35.38 12.23 -11.22
CA ASP A 184 -35.41 11.25 -12.33
C ASP A 184 -34.75 9.93 -11.89
N PRO A 185 -35.49 8.81 -11.84
CA PRO A 185 -34.92 7.53 -11.42
C PRO A 185 -33.76 7.07 -12.31
N LYS A 186 -33.77 7.41 -13.60
CA LYS A 186 -32.67 7.05 -14.52
C LYS A 186 -31.41 7.85 -14.20
N LEU A 187 -31.57 9.13 -13.84
CA LEU A 187 -30.46 9.99 -13.45
C LEU A 187 -29.84 9.52 -12.13
N SER A 188 -30.66 9.18 -11.13
CA SER A 188 -30.16 8.63 -9.85
C SER A 188 -29.29 7.39 -10.09
N ALA A 189 -29.79 6.42 -10.86
CA ALA A 189 -29.04 5.21 -11.18
C ALA A 189 -27.74 5.50 -11.95
N ALA A 190 -27.80 6.40 -12.93
CA ALA A 190 -26.63 6.76 -13.74
C ALA A 190 -25.55 7.49 -12.91
N LEU A 191 -25.96 8.33 -11.95
CA LEU A 191 -25.04 8.99 -11.02
C LEU A 191 -24.38 8.01 -10.05
N VAL A 192 -25.14 7.09 -9.46
CA VAL A 192 -24.59 6.02 -8.61
C VAL A 192 -23.52 5.24 -9.37
N ASN A 193 -23.83 4.75 -10.57
CA ASN A 193 -22.88 3.99 -11.39
C ASN A 193 -21.63 4.81 -11.74
N ALA A 194 -21.81 6.07 -12.17
CA ALA A 194 -20.70 6.95 -12.50
C ALA A 194 -19.78 7.20 -11.29
N ILE A 195 -20.35 7.43 -10.11
CA ILE A 195 -19.57 7.61 -8.87
C ILE A 195 -18.81 6.32 -8.51
N MET A 196 -19.45 5.16 -8.58
CA MET A 196 -18.80 3.87 -8.25
C MET A 196 -17.61 3.58 -9.17
N VAL A 197 -17.77 3.77 -10.48
CA VAL A 197 -16.70 3.59 -11.47
C VAL A 197 -15.56 4.57 -11.21
N THR A 198 -15.88 5.86 -11.05
CA THR A 198 -14.88 6.91 -10.80
C THR A 198 -14.11 6.66 -9.51
N TYR A 199 -14.81 6.24 -8.46
CA TYR A 199 -14.19 5.88 -7.19
C TYR A 199 -13.25 4.69 -7.35
N ARG A 200 -13.66 3.63 -8.06
CA ARG A 200 -12.81 2.46 -8.32
C ARG A 200 -11.51 2.87 -9.02
N GLU A 201 -11.61 3.67 -10.07
CA GLU A 201 -10.45 4.19 -10.81
C GLU A 201 -9.55 5.07 -9.94
N GLU A 202 -10.13 5.96 -9.14
CA GLU A 202 -9.35 6.85 -8.27
C GLU A 202 -8.66 6.08 -7.14
N ASN A 203 -9.35 5.11 -6.54
CA ASN A 203 -8.77 4.23 -5.54
C ASN A 203 -7.61 3.41 -6.12
N LEU A 204 -7.78 2.88 -7.35
CA LEU A 204 -6.73 2.16 -8.06
C LEU A 204 -5.53 3.04 -8.37
N ARG A 205 -5.77 4.27 -8.82
CA ARG A 205 -4.72 5.28 -9.05
C ARG A 205 -3.94 5.59 -7.78
N LEU A 206 -4.63 5.79 -6.65
CA LEU A 206 -4.01 6.06 -5.35
C LEU A 206 -3.18 4.87 -4.86
N LYS A 207 -3.71 3.65 -4.95
CA LYS A 207 -2.97 2.42 -4.62
C LYS A 207 -1.72 2.27 -5.47
N LYS A 208 -1.81 2.52 -6.78
CA LYS A 208 -0.66 2.48 -7.69
C LYS A 208 0.39 3.52 -7.31
N ALA A 209 -0.02 4.75 -7.00
CA ALA A 209 0.88 5.81 -6.56
C ALA A 209 1.60 5.44 -5.25
N GLU A 210 0.87 4.92 -4.26
CA GLU A 210 1.46 4.45 -3.00
C GLU A 210 2.45 3.31 -3.22
N LEU A 211 2.11 2.32 -4.06
CA LEU A 211 3.03 1.22 -4.39
C LEU A 211 4.27 1.72 -5.12
N MET A 212 4.15 2.70 -6.01
CA MET A 212 5.29 3.32 -6.69
C MET A 212 6.20 4.07 -5.72
N GLU A 213 5.64 4.83 -4.77
CA GLU A 213 6.41 5.51 -3.74
C GLU A 213 7.14 4.51 -2.83
N ARG A 214 6.44 3.46 -2.39
CA ARG A 214 7.05 2.37 -1.61
C ARG A 214 8.16 1.67 -2.39
N LEU A 215 7.95 1.41 -3.68
CA LEU A 215 8.96 0.80 -4.55
C LEU A 215 10.18 1.70 -4.69
N ALA A 216 10.00 3.00 -4.93
CA ALA A 216 11.09 3.98 -5.03
C ALA A 216 11.94 4.00 -3.75
N ARG A 217 11.29 4.02 -2.58
CA ARG A 217 11.98 3.96 -1.29
C ARG A 217 12.75 2.64 -1.10
N ILE A 218 12.18 1.51 -1.53
CA ILE A 218 12.90 0.22 -1.47
C ILE A 218 14.07 0.20 -2.47
N GLU A 219 13.95 0.82 -3.64
CA GLU A 219 15.04 0.92 -4.61
C GLU A 219 16.22 1.76 -4.09
N GLU A 220 15.94 2.82 -3.34
CA GLU A 220 16.94 3.60 -2.62
C GLU A 220 17.67 2.73 -1.58
N LEU A 221 16.93 2.07 -0.69
CA LEU A 221 17.49 1.17 0.33
C LEU A 221 18.29 0.00 -0.28
N TRP A 222 17.83 -0.51 -1.42
CA TRP A 222 18.51 -1.58 -2.16
C TRP A 222 19.87 -1.10 -2.67
N THR A 223 19.92 0.12 -3.24
CA THR A 223 21.15 0.73 -3.76
C THR A 223 22.15 0.99 -2.62
N GLU A 224 21.69 1.55 -1.51
CA GLU A 224 22.51 1.76 -0.32
C GLU A 224 23.07 0.43 0.22
N SER A 225 22.22 -0.59 0.36
CA SER A 225 22.63 -1.90 0.86
C SER A 225 23.62 -2.61 -0.07
N GLN A 226 23.43 -2.48 -1.39
CA GLN A 226 24.35 -3.01 -2.39
C GLN A 226 25.73 -2.35 -2.27
N TYR A 227 25.77 -1.02 -2.11
CA TYR A 227 27.01 -0.28 -1.92
C TYR A 227 27.76 -0.71 -0.65
N ILE A 228 27.06 -0.80 0.49
CA ILE A 228 27.63 -1.25 1.77
C ILE A 228 28.20 -2.67 1.64
N TRP A 229 27.46 -3.59 1.03
CA TRP A 229 27.91 -4.96 0.82
C TRP A 229 29.16 -5.04 -0.07
N ASN A 230 29.17 -4.33 -1.21
CA ASN A 230 30.32 -4.29 -2.12
C ASN A 230 31.56 -3.70 -1.42
N THR A 231 31.38 -2.61 -0.67
CA THR A 231 32.46 -1.97 0.10
C THR A 231 33.02 -2.92 1.16
N ALA A 232 32.16 -3.67 1.85
CA ALA A 232 32.58 -4.67 2.82
C ALA A 232 33.35 -5.83 2.16
N GLN A 233 32.95 -6.25 0.94
CA GLN A 233 33.69 -7.25 0.17
C GLN A 233 35.07 -6.74 -0.25
N GLU A 234 35.16 -5.50 -0.74
CA GLU A 234 36.43 -4.90 -1.15
C GLU A 234 37.39 -4.77 0.04
N ASN A 235 36.89 -4.29 1.17
CA ASN A 235 37.67 -4.22 2.42
C ASN A 235 38.16 -5.60 2.88
N LEU A 236 37.34 -6.64 2.73
CA LEU A 236 37.73 -8.01 3.05
C LEU A 236 38.83 -8.51 2.09
N LYS A 237 38.68 -8.27 0.78
CA LYS A 237 39.69 -8.64 -0.23
C LYS A 237 41.02 -7.93 0.03
N LYS A 238 40.99 -6.62 0.27
CA LYS A 238 42.17 -5.81 0.60
C LYS A 238 42.87 -6.34 1.85
N PHE A 239 42.11 -6.64 2.90
CA PHE A 239 42.67 -7.22 4.13
C PHE A 239 43.35 -8.58 3.88
N ILE A 240 42.72 -9.45 3.08
CA ILE A 240 43.31 -10.76 2.71
C ILE A 240 44.60 -10.55 1.91
N SER A 241 44.63 -9.62 0.95
CA SER A 241 45.85 -9.36 0.16
C SER A 241 46.99 -8.80 1.01
N GLU A 242 46.70 -7.85 1.91
CA GLU A 242 47.70 -7.23 2.79
C GLU A 242 48.28 -8.24 3.80
N ASN A 243 47.49 -9.23 4.21
CA ASN A 243 47.87 -10.23 5.21
C ASN A 243 48.15 -11.62 4.62
N ALA A 244 48.20 -11.78 3.30
CA ALA A 244 48.30 -13.10 2.64
C ALA A 244 49.51 -13.91 3.12
N THR A 245 50.65 -13.24 3.31
CA THR A 245 51.90 -13.84 3.79
C THR A 245 51.81 -14.33 5.23
N LEU A 246 51.10 -13.60 6.10
CA LEU A 246 50.89 -13.98 7.50
C LEU A 246 49.83 -15.09 7.64
N LEU A 247 48.80 -15.07 6.80
CA LEU A 247 47.69 -16.02 6.88
C LEU A 247 48.05 -17.41 6.32
N ASN A 248 48.90 -17.47 5.29
CA ASN A 248 49.22 -18.72 4.58
C ASN A 248 50.47 -19.44 5.10
N ARG A 249 51.32 -18.79 5.91
CA ARG A 249 52.58 -19.38 6.40
C ARG A 249 52.36 -20.21 7.67
N ASP A 250 52.91 -21.42 7.70
CA ASP A 250 52.87 -22.30 8.88
C ASP A 250 54.02 -21.99 9.85
N PHE A 251 53.87 -20.88 10.59
CA PHE A 251 54.84 -20.45 11.58
C PHE A 251 55.02 -21.46 12.73
N ILE A 252 54.04 -22.34 12.98
CA ILE A 252 54.12 -23.35 14.04
C ILE A 252 55.12 -24.43 13.65
N LYS A 253 55.05 -24.91 12.40
CA LYS A 253 56.03 -25.85 11.85
C LYS A 253 57.44 -25.28 11.88
N GLU A 254 57.63 -24.05 11.41
CA GLU A 254 58.94 -23.38 11.40
C GLU A 254 59.51 -23.20 12.81
N LYS A 255 58.67 -22.82 13.79
CA LYS A 255 59.08 -22.74 15.20
C LYS A 255 59.48 -24.11 15.75
N SER A 256 58.73 -25.16 15.42
CA SER A 256 59.01 -26.53 15.86
C SER A 256 60.37 -27.01 15.35
N GLU A 257 60.69 -26.76 14.08
CA GLU A 257 61.98 -27.11 13.47
C GLU A 257 63.14 -26.37 14.14
N LEU A 258 63.00 -25.05 14.38
CA LEU A 258 64.02 -24.28 15.11
C LEU A 258 64.17 -24.72 16.57
N SER A 259 63.09 -25.11 17.23
CA SER A 259 63.12 -25.60 18.61
C SER A 259 63.82 -26.96 18.71
N ALA A 260 63.58 -27.86 17.76
CA ALA A 260 64.32 -29.12 17.66
C ALA A 260 65.81 -28.87 17.42
N LYS A 261 66.17 -27.95 16.53
CA LYS A 261 67.56 -27.56 16.28
C LYS A 261 68.22 -26.93 17.52
N LEU A 262 67.49 -26.11 18.26
CA LEU A 262 67.95 -25.51 19.51
C LEU A 262 68.28 -26.58 20.55
N ASN A 263 67.38 -27.55 20.75
CA ASN A 263 67.57 -28.66 21.70
C ASN A 263 68.81 -29.48 21.35
N ASN A 264 69.04 -29.75 20.06
CA ASN A 264 70.23 -30.46 19.59
C ASN A 264 71.53 -29.67 19.90
N LEU A 265 71.55 -28.37 19.62
CA LEU A 265 72.71 -27.52 19.93
C LEU A 265 72.98 -27.39 21.44
N GLU A 266 71.94 -27.33 22.27
CA GLU A 266 72.09 -27.29 23.72
C GLU A 266 72.67 -28.62 24.26
N ALA A 267 72.25 -29.76 23.69
CA ALA A 267 72.83 -31.06 23.99
C ALA A 267 74.32 -31.16 23.56
N GLU A 268 74.67 -30.66 22.37
CA GLU A 268 76.06 -30.58 21.90
C GLU A 268 76.92 -29.69 22.79
N LYS A 269 76.44 -28.50 23.15
CA LYS A 269 77.12 -27.59 24.09
C LYS A 269 77.39 -28.28 25.42
N LYS A 270 76.42 -29.02 25.97
CA LYS A 270 76.60 -29.77 27.22
C LYS A 270 77.70 -30.83 27.10
N LYS A 271 77.78 -31.53 25.96
CA LYS A 271 78.87 -32.47 25.66
C LYS A 271 80.22 -31.75 25.58
N LEU A 272 80.32 -30.60 24.91
CA LEU A 272 81.56 -29.83 24.83
C LEU A 272 82.02 -29.30 26.19
N LEU A 273 81.11 -28.81 27.02
CA LEU A 273 81.42 -28.34 28.38
C LEU A 273 81.98 -29.43 29.30
N SER A 274 81.69 -30.71 29.01
CA SER A 274 82.31 -31.83 29.74
C SER A 274 83.77 -32.08 29.37
N ARG A 275 84.23 -31.53 28.23
CA ARG A 275 85.56 -31.77 27.66
C ARG A 275 86.44 -30.52 27.64
N PHE A 276 85.83 -29.34 27.54
CA PHE A 276 86.50 -28.07 27.33
C PHE A 276 86.05 -27.02 28.35
N SER A 277 86.95 -26.08 28.66
CA SER A 277 86.59 -24.89 29.44
C SER A 277 85.50 -24.07 28.74
N PRO A 278 84.60 -23.41 29.48
CA PRO A 278 83.59 -22.50 28.90
C PRO A 278 84.15 -21.40 28.00
N GLN A 279 85.45 -21.07 28.12
CA GLN A 279 86.10 -20.06 27.30
C GLN A 279 86.69 -20.57 25.98
N SER A 280 86.70 -21.88 25.75
CA SER A 280 87.14 -22.49 24.50
C SER A 280 86.36 -21.94 23.30
N MET A 281 87.03 -21.87 22.15
CA MET A 281 86.45 -21.29 20.94
C MET A 281 85.24 -22.11 20.46
N GLU A 282 85.28 -23.43 20.62
CA GLU A 282 84.23 -24.38 20.29
C GLU A 282 82.95 -24.11 21.09
N VAL A 283 83.07 -23.91 22.40
CA VAL A 283 81.92 -23.62 23.27
C VAL A 283 81.35 -22.24 22.96
N LYS A 284 82.20 -21.23 22.72
CA LYS A 284 81.77 -19.87 22.34
C LYS A 284 81.00 -19.88 21.02
N ASN A 285 81.48 -20.59 20.01
CA ASN A 285 80.82 -20.71 18.72
C ASN A 285 79.42 -21.35 18.87
N LYS A 286 79.29 -22.42 19.65
CA LYS A 286 77.98 -23.05 19.91
C LYS A 286 77.03 -22.15 20.69
N ILE A 287 77.52 -21.38 21.67
CA ILE A 287 76.71 -20.37 22.37
C ILE A 287 76.21 -19.31 21.39
N ALA A 288 77.06 -18.86 20.46
CA ALA A 288 76.65 -17.90 19.43
C ALA A 288 75.56 -18.47 18.52
N GLU A 289 75.70 -19.72 18.03
CA GLU A 289 74.67 -20.40 17.24
C GLU A 289 73.33 -20.52 17.99
N ILE A 290 73.38 -20.94 19.26
CA ILE A 290 72.20 -21.03 20.16
C ILE A 290 71.51 -19.66 20.27
N ASN A 291 72.28 -18.59 20.48
CA ASN A 291 71.72 -17.25 20.61
C ASN A 291 71.08 -16.76 19.30
N VAL A 292 71.64 -17.11 18.14
CA VAL A 292 71.02 -16.83 16.84
C VAL A 292 69.67 -17.54 16.70
N ILE A 293 69.59 -18.84 17.02
CA ILE A 293 68.34 -19.59 16.94
C ILE A 293 67.30 -19.06 17.94
N LYS A 294 67.70 -18.72 19.18
CA LYS A 294 66.80 -18.11 20.17
C LYS A 294 66.19 -16.81 19.65
N LYS A 295 66.99 -15.94 19.01
CA LYS A 295 66.50 -14.70 18.38
C LYS A 295 65.52 -15.00 17.22
N GLN A 296 65.78 -16.03 16.42
CA GLN A 296 64.87 -16.44 15.34
C GLN A 296 63.53 -16.96 15.90
N ILE A 297 63.56 -17.81 16.93
CA ILE A 297 62.34 -18.28 17.62
C ILE A 297 61.53 -17.10 18.16
N GLN A 298 62.17 -16.15 18.85
CA GLN A 298 61.50 -14.94 19.34
C GLN A 298 60.87 -14.11 18.21
N LYS A 299 61.52 -14.03 17.04
CA LYS A 299 60.95 -13.36 15.86
C LYS A 299 59.72 -14.11 15.35
N ILE A 300 59.77 -15.44 15.29
CA ILE A 300 58.63 -16.28 14.87
C ILE A 300 57.47 -16.15 15.87
N ASP A 301 57.73 -16.12 17.18
CA ASP A 301 56.68 -15.92 18.19
C ASP A 301 55.91 -14.61 17.98
N LYS A 302 56.62 -13.52 17.68
CA LYS A 302 55.98 -12.24 17.31
C LYS A 302 55.15 -12.34 16.03
N LEU A 303 55.58 -13.15 15.06
CA LEU A 303 54.82 -13.38 13.83
C LEU A 303 53.59 -14.25 14.07
N ILE A 304 53.67 -15.27 14.94
CA ILE A 304 52.54 -16.09 15.36
C ILE A 304 51.46 -15.22 16.01
N GLN A 305 51.85 -14.34 16.93
CA GLN A 305 50.91 -13.40 17.58
C GLN A 305 50.25 -12.43 16.58
N LYS A 306 51.03 -11.89 15.62
CA LYS A 306 50.48 -11.05 14.55
C LYS A 306 49.51 -11.84 13.65
N ALA A 307 49.86 -13.07 13.29
CA ALA A 307 49.04 -13.93 12.47
C ALA A 307 47.73 -14.34 13.18
N SER A 308 47.77 -14.61 14.49
CA SER A 308 46.56 -14.91 15.26
C SER A 308 45.63 -13.71 15.33
N ALA A 309 46.16 -12.50 15.61
CA ALA A 309 45.37 -11.27 15.59
C ALA A 309 44.75 -11.00 14.20
N ALA A 310 45.53 -11.18 13.13
CA ALA A 310 45.03 -11.04 11.76
C ALA A 310 43.94 -12.07 11.41
N LYS A 311 44.03 -13.32 11.91
CA LYS A 311 42.99 -14.34 11.75
C LYS A 311 41.70 -13.96 12.48
N GLU A 312 41.79 -13.45 13.70
CA GLU A 312 40.61 -12.96 14.43
C GLU A 312 39.94 -11.80 13.71
N GLU A 313 40.71 -10.84 13.20
CA GLU A 313 40.18 -9.73 12.42
C GLU A 313 39.55 -10.20 11.10
N LEU A 314 40.15 -11.20 10.42
CA LEU A 314 39.57 -11.83 9.23
C LEU A 314 38.19 -12.42 9.53
N ILE A 315 38.06 -13.15 10.64
CA ILE A 315 36.79 -13.74 11.07
C ILE A 315 35.74 -12.65 11.29
N LYS A 316 36.10 -11.57 11.98
CA LYS A 316 35.21 -10.41 12.21
C LYS A 316 34.77 -9.78 10.89
N LYS A 317 35.70 -9.49 9.97
CA LYS A 317 35.38 -8.91 8.65
C LYS A 317 34.48 -9.82 7.83
N LYS A 318 34.75 -11.15 7.78
CA LYS A 318 33.88 -12.13 7.11
C LYS A 318 32.47 -12.13 7.71
N ALA A 319 32.34 -12.12 9.03
CA ALA A 319 31.04 -12.08 9.70
C ALA A 319 30.26 -10.79 9.35
N THR A 320 30.93 -9.64 9.31
CA THR A 320 30.33 -8.36 8.91
C THR A 320 29.88 -8.39 7.44
N THR A 321 30.71 -8.89 6.51
CA THR A 321 30.35 -9.02 5.10
C THR A 321 29.13 -9.93 4.90
N GLU A 322 29.06 -11.07 5.60
CA GLU A 322 27.91 -11.97 5.56
C GLU A 322 26.65 -11.35 6.16
N LYS A 323 26.77 -10.55 7.22
CA LYS A 323 25.65 -9.79 7.77
C LYS A 323 25.05 -8.86 6.71
N TYR A 324 25.87 -8.05 6.04
CA TYR A 324 25.38 -7.12 5.01
C TYR A 324 24.80 -7.84 3.80
N LYS A 325 25.38 -8.99 3.40
CA LYS A 325 24.81 -9.83 2.35
C LYS A 325 23.37 -10.26 2.67
N ARG A 326 23.11 -10.73 3.89
CA ARG A 326 21.77 -11.14 4.33
C ARG A 326 20.78 -9.97 4.36
N GLU A 327 21.23 -8.77 4.75
CA GLU A 327 20.39 -7.57 4.74
C GLU A 327 20.03 -7.16 3.30
N PHE A 328 21.00 -7.18 2.39
CA PHE A 328 20.79 -6.96 0.96
C PHE A 328 19.77 -7.94 0.37
N GLU A 329 19.94 -9.25 0.60
CA GLU A 329 19.02 -10.30 0.09
C GLU A 329 17.58 -10.11 0.61
N LYS A 330 17.41 -9.68 1.87
CA LYS A 330 16.08 -9.38 2.43
C LYS A 330 15.41 -8.21 1.71
N ILE A 331 16.15 -7.15 1.40
CA ILE A 331 15.63 -5.97 0.69
C ILE A 331 15.31 -6.33 -0.76
N ASP A 332 16.17 -7.11 -1.42
CA ASP A 332 15.96 -7.59 -2.78
C ASP A 332 14.69 -8.46 -2.91
N SER A 333 14.45 -9.34 -1.94
CA SER A 333 13.20 -10.11 -1.86
C SER A 333 11.96 -9.20 -1.73
N LYS A 334 12.02 -8.17 -0.88
CA LYS A 334 10.91 -7.20 -0.72
C LYS A 334 10.66 -6.41 -2.01
N LYS A 335 11.73 -5.98 -2.68
CA LYS A 335 11.67 -5.29 -3.98
C LYS A 335 10.96 -6.14 -5.01
N THR A 336 11.34 -7.42 -5.13
CA THR A 336 10.74 -8.36 -6.08
C THR A 336 9.25 -8.55 -5.80
N LYS A 337 8.86 -8.77 -4.54
CA LYS A 337 7.45 -8.91 -4.14
C LYS A 337 6.61 -7.67 -4.49
N LEU A 338 7.11 -6.46 -4.22
CA LEU A 338 6.39 -5.23 -4.57
C LEU A 338 6.25 -5.06 -6.09
N LYS A 339 7.28 -5.43 -6.87
CA LYS A 339 7.20 -5.39 -8.34
C LYS A 339 6.14 -6.33 -8.88
N THR A 340 6.01 -7.53 -8.33
CA THR A 340 4.95 -8.48 -8.69
C THR A 340 3.57 -7.88 -8.38
N VAL A 341 3.34 -7.39 -7.15
CA VAL A 341 2.05 -6.78 -6.77
C VAL A 341 1.70 -5.58 -7.66
N LEU A 342 2.68 -4.75 -8.02
CA LEU A 342 2.47 -3.63 -8.92
C LEU A 342 2.13 -4.09 -10.35
N ALA A 343 2.75 -5.18 -10.83
CA ALA A 343 2.45 -5.76 -12.14
C ALA A 343 1.03 -6.32 -12.18
N ASP A 344 0.61 -7.06 -11.15
CA ASP A 344 -0.74 -7.62 -11.03
C ASP A 344 -1.79 -6.48 -11.02
N LEU A 345 -1.55 -5.42 -10.24
CA LEU A 345 -2.44 -4.26 -10.17
C LEU A 345 -2.57 -3.52 -11.51
N VAL A 346 -1.54 -3.57 -12.36
CA VAL A 346 -1.57 -2.97 -13.70
C VAL A 346 -2.29 -3.87 -14.70
N SER A 347 -2.27 -5.20 -14.51
CA SER A 347 -2.97 -6.15 -15.39
C SER A 347 -4.48 -6.22 -15.17
N ASP A 348 -4.97 -5.79 -14.00
CA ASP A 348 -6.40 -5.73 -13.67
C ASP A 348 -7.13 -4.52 -14.30
N VAL A 349 -6.40 -3.63 -15.00
CA VAL A 349 -6.92 -2.44 -15.71
C VAL A 349 -7.01 -2.73 -17.19
#